data_AF-A0A811UHW1-F1
#
_entry.id   AF-A0A811UHW1-F1
#
_cell.length_a   1.000
_cell.length_b   1.000
_cell.length_c   1.000
_cell.angle_alpha   90.00
_cell.angle_beta   90.00
_cell.angle_gamma   90.00
#
_symmetry.space_group_name_H-M   'P 1'
#
loop_
_entity.id
_entity.type
_entity.pdbx_description
1 polymer ?
#
loop_
_entity_poly.entity_id
_entity_poly.type
_entity_poly.pdbx_seq_one_letter_code
_entity_poly.pdbx_strand_id
1 'polypeptide(L)'
;MLLTFQDRLRIPWQGGAKQITLSSLIPIFVIPLLIGLAAINVYTCIIIFLSFTVIMGYALNYVQRRSVRTSFFFVWISASLIYSILLFQMTIPLFEVLPEENLALVILSLISLFCFYKTHRRASLNNVVQSVGNQNDMADITEASLTEENATDQTALLIEDNLEESQSPEDVSSNLSNICSTCRKCVPLRTAHCSVCRACIRRHDHHSYWLNCCIGESNHRYYIAGLFFAFLALLLGADLTLTAICHPFLLAYILGLQILLPDDCSEVFDIYE
;
A
#
# COMPACT_ATOMS: atom_id res chain seq x y z
N MET A 1 11.62 26.42 17.25
CA MET A 1 10.22 26.88 17.43
C MET A 1 9.19 25.96 16.76
N LEU A 2 9.44 25.40 15.56
CA LEU A 2 8.50 24.47 14.91
C LEU A 2 8.35 23.13 15.65
N LEU A 3 9.45 22.55 16.14
CA LEU A 3 9.46 21.29 16.90
C LEU A 3 8.63 21.37 18.20
N THR A 4 8.74 22.48 18.92
CA THR A 4 7.98 22.74 20.16
C THR A 4 6.47 22.92 19.94
N PHE A 5 6.05 23.36 18.75
CA PHE A 5 4.63 23.46 18.39
C PHE A 5 4.07 22.09 17.99
N GLN A 6 4.85 21.29 17.23
CA GLN A 6 4.48 19.92 16.84
C GLN A 6 4.30 18.97 18.03
N ASP A 7 5.03 19.17 19.14
CA ASP A 7 4.84 18.38 20.36
C ASP A 7 3.57 18.73 21.16
N ARG A 8 3.02 19.92 20.94
CA ARG A 8 1.84 20.43 21.65
C ARG A 8 0.53 20.16 20.92
N LEU A 9 0.57 19.88 19.61
CA LEU A 9 -0.64 19.60 18.83
C LEU A 9 -1.06 18.14 19.01
N ARG A 10 -1.97 17.91 19.96
CA ARG A 10 -2.61 16.61 20.19
C ARG A 10 -4.12 16.75 20.08
N ILE A 11 -4.76 15.87 19.31
CA ILE A 11 -6.23 15.84 19.24
C ILE A 11 -6.74 14.77 20.21
N PRO A 12 -7.76 15.08 21.04
CA PRO A 12 -8.40 14.09 21.89
C PRO A 12 -9.04 13.01 21.01
N TRP A 13 -8.67 11.75 21.24
CA TRP A 13 -9.26 10.59 20.57
C TRP A 13 -9.69 9.56 21.61
N GLN A 14 -10.57 8.64 21.23
CA GLN A 14 -10.97 7.55 22.12
C GLN A 14 -9.73 6.69 22.44
N GLY A 15 -9.31 6.72 23.71
CA GLY A 15 -8.09 6.05 24.20
C GLY A 15 -6.87 6.98 24.41
N GLY A 16 -7.02 8.30 24.27
CA GLY A 16 -5.99 9.28 24.63
C GLY A 16 -5.69 10.30 23.52
N ALA A 17 -4.94 11.35 23.88
CA ALA A 17 -4.59 12.41 22.94
C ALA A 17 -3.50 11.93 21.97
N LYS A 18 -3.82 11.87 20.67
CA LYS A 18 -2.88 11.42 19.63
C LYS A 18 -2.12 12.61 19.07
N GLN A 19 -0.80 12.53 19.00
CA GLN A 19 0.04 13.56 18.40
C GLN A 19 -0.19 13.62 16.89
N ILE A 20 -0.35 14.84 16.36
CA ILE A 20 -0.50 15.06 14.92
C ILE A 20 0.79 15.65 14.36
N THR A 21 1.37 14.95 13.39
CA THR A 21 2.51 15.46 12.64
C THR A 21 2.05 16.55 11.68
N LEU A 22 2.80 17.64 11.56
CA LEU A 22 2.50 18.73 10.62
C LEU A 22 2.34 18.21 9.18
N SER A 23 3.13 17.22 8.80
CA SER A 23 3.05 16.52 7.50
C SER A 23 1.70 15.83 7.25
N SER A 24 0.89 15.58 8.28
CA SER A 24 -0.48 15.09 8.15
C SER A 24 -1.50 16.23 7.98
N LEU A 25 -1.22 17.43 8.45
CA LEU A 25 -2.12 18.58 8.30
C LEU A 25 -2.02 19.21 6.92
N ILE A 26 -0.82 19.24 6.33
CA ILE A 26 -0.57 19.88 5.04
C ILE A 26 -1.57 19.44 3.95
N PRO A 27 -1.79 18.13 3.69
CA PRO A 27 -2.71 17.73 2.63
C PRO A 27 -4.15 18.21 2.85
N ILE A 28 -4.62 18.24 4.10
CA ILE A 28 -6.01 18.60 4.45
C ILE A 28 -6.32 20.03 4.00
N PHE A 29 -5.36 20.96 4.12
CA PHE A 29 -5.57 22.35 3.71
C PHE A 29 -5.13 22.62 2.27
N VAL A 30 -4.07 21.96 1.81
CA VAL A 30 -3.51 22.20 0.47
C VAL A 30 -4.43 21.65 -0.62
N ILE A 31 -5.06 20.49 -0.42
CA ILE A 31 -5.96 19.89 -1.42
C ILE A 31 -7.13 20.82 -1.79
N PRO A 32 -7.97 21.30 -0.85
CA PRO A 32 -9.09 22.18 -1.21
C PRO A 32 -8.61 23.51 -1.79
N LEU A 33 -7.48 24.04 -1.34
CA LEU A 33 -6.89 25.25 -1.92
C LEU A 33 -6.48 25.03 -3.38
N LEU A 34 -5.79 23.92 -3.68
CA LEU A 34 -5.38 23.58 -5.05
C LEU A 34 -6.58 23.35 -5.96
N ILE A 35 -7.61 22.67 -5.47
CA ILE A 35 -8.86 22.46 -6.22
C ILE A 35 -9.54 23.80 -6.51
N GLY A 36 -9.68 24.67 -5.50
CA GLY A 36 -10.28 25.99 -5.67
C GLY A 36 -9.52 26.89 -6.65
N LEU A 37 -8.19 26.89 -6.59
CA LEU A 37 -7.36 27.65 -7.53
C LEU A 37 -7.42 27.07 -8.96
N ALA A 38 -7.50 25.74 -9.08
CA ALA A 38 -7.67 25.07 -10.37
C ALA A 38 -9.03 25.38 -11.02
N ALA A 39 -10.05 25.69 -10.22
CA ALA A 39 -11.39 26.03 -10.71
C ALA A 39 -11.53 27.48 -11.22
N ILE A 40 -10.52 28.36 -11.04
CA ILE A 40 -10.63 29.78 -11.43
C ILE A 40 -10.66 29.96 -12.95
N ASN A 41 -9.75 29.31 -13.69
CA ASN A 41 -9.72 29.32 -15.15
C ASN A 41 -8.91 28.14 -15.70
N VAL A 42 -9.00 27.90 -17.01
CA VAL A 42 -8.31 26.78 -17.66
C VAL A 42 -6.78 26.83 -17.54
N TYR A 43 -6.19 28.03 -17.54
CA TYR A 43 -4.74 28.19 -17.42
C TYR A 43 -4.24 27.86 -16.01
N THR A 44 -4.94 28.30 -14.96
CA THR A 44 -4.60 27.96 -13.58
C THR A 44 -4.75 26.47 -13.34
N CYS A 45 -5.79 25.85 -13.90
CA CYS A 45 -5.96 24.39 -13.91
C CYS A 45 -4.71 23.69 -14.48
N ILE A 46 -4.35 23.98 -15.74
CA ILE A 46 -3.21 23.35 -16.43
C ILE A 46 -1.91 23.53 -15.63
N ILE A 47 -1.62 24.74 -15.17
CA ILE A 47 -0.41 25.05 -14.39
C ILE A 47 -0.36 24.25 -13.09
N ILE A 48 -1.48 24.18 -12.36
CA ILE A 48 -1.57 23.44 -11.09
C ILE A 48 -1.37 21.96 -11.32
N PHE A 49 -2.06 21.33 -12.28
CA PHE A 49 -1.93 19.90 -12.55
C PHE A 49 -0.51 19.50 -12.98
N LEU A 50 0.13 20.29 -13.85
CA LEU A 50 1.50 20.02 -14.29
C LEU A 50 2.52 20.20 -13.16
N SER A 51 2.47 21.34 -12.47
CA SER A 51 3.42 21.63 -11.38
C SER A 51 3.26 20.66 -10.21
N PHE A 52 2.02 20.32 -9.85
CA PHE A 52 1.72 19.39 -8.78
C PHE A 52 2.27 17.98 -9.06
N THR A 53 2.09 17.49 -10.29
CA THR A 53 2.62 16.18 -10.71
C THR A 53 4.14 16.11 -10.55
N VAL A 54 4.85 17.17 -10.95
CA VAL A 54 6.30 17.26 -10.81
C VAL A 54 6.73 17.30 -9.33
N ILE A 55 6.07 18.12 -8.51
CA ILE A 55 6.37 18.25 -7.08
C ILE A 55 6.13 16.94 -6.35
N MET A 56 5.01 16.27 -6.61
CA MET A 56 4.65 15.01 -5.97
C MET A 56 5.60 13.88 -6.38
N GLY A 57 5.98 13.82 -7.67
CA GLY A 57 6.99 12.88 -8.16
C GLY A 57 8.36 13.10 -7.52
N TYR A 58 8.79 14.36 -7.37
CA TYR A 58 10.02 14.70 -6.65
C TYR A 58 9.95 14.29 -5.17
N ALA A 59 8.84 14.58 -4.49
CA ALA A 59 8.65 14.23 -3.08
C ALA A 59 8.68 12.71 -2.86
N LEU A 60 8.02 11.93 -3.72
CA LEU A 60 8.06 10.47 -3.68
C LEU A 60 9.49 9.94 -3.86
N ASN A 61 10.19 10.42 -4.88
CA ASN A 61 11.58 10.04 -5.15
C ASN A 61 12.51 10.38 -3.99
N TYR A 62 12.33 11.56 -3.39
CA TYR A 62 13.11 12.00 -2.22
C TYR A 62 12.89 11.05 -1.03
N VAL A 63 11.63 10.75 -0.70
CA VAL A 63 11.26 9.90 0.43
C VAL A 63 11.69 8.45 0.21
N GLN A 64 11.59 7.95 -1.03
CA GLN A 64 12.09 6.62 -1.43
C GLN A 64 13.59 6.50 -1.23
N ARG A 65 14.37 7.42 -1.83
CA ARG A 65 15.84 7.41 -1.74
C ARG A 65 16.34 7.55 -0.31
N ARG A 66 15.66 8.36 0.50
CA ARG A 66 16.05 8.58 1.91
C ARG A 66 15.44 7.57 2.87
N SER A 67 14.59 6.66 2.40
CA SER A 67 13.86 5.69 3.24
C SER A 67 13.16 6.36 4.43
N VAL A 68 12.60 7.56 4.24
CA VAL A 68 11.96 8.33 5.31
C VAL A 68 10.52 7.83 5.49
N ARG A 69 10.12 7.63 6.75
CA ARG A 69 8.73 7.31 7.06
C ARG A 69 7.91 8.60 7.16
N THR A 70 6.83 8.71 6.41
CA THR A 70 5.94 9.88 6.44
C THR A 70 4.48 9.46 6.34
N SER A 71 3.60 10.22 7.00
CA SER A 71 2.15 10.03 6.88
C SER A 71 1.54 10.92 5.78
N PHE A 72 2.35 11.75 5.11
CA PHE A 72 1.88 12.76 4.15
C PHE A 72 1.07 12.14 3.01
N PHE A 73 1.61 11.14 2.33
CA PHE A 73 0.96 10.49 1.18
C PHE A 73 -0.32 9.75 1.58
N PHE A 74 -0.33 9.11 2.75
CA PHE A 74 -1.53 8.46 3.28
C PHE A 74 -2.64 9.46 3.58
N VAL A 75 -2.32 10.58 4.23
CA VAL A 75 -3.33 11.60 4.48
C VAL A 75 -3.76 12.24 3.17
N TRP A 76 -2.82 12.49 2.24
CA TRP A 76 -3.13 13.01 0.91
C TRP A 76 -4.17 12.17 0.19
N ILE A 77 -3.94 10.87 0.01
CA ILE A 77 -4.88 10.00 -0.72
C ILE A 77 -6.23 9.90 0.00
N SER A 78 -6.24 9.82 1.33
CA SER A 78 -7.48 9.75 2.10
C SER A 78 -8.29 11.06 2.03
N ALA A 79 -7.62 12.21 2.13
CA ALA A 79 -8.25 13.52 2.04
C ALA A 79 -8.75 13.78 0.62
N SER A 80 -7.98 13.45 -0.42
CA SER A 80 -8.42 13.54 -1.82
C SER A 80 -9.71 12.74 -2.05
N LEU A 81 -9.78 11.49 -1.59
CA LEU A 81 -10.99 10.67 -1.75
C LEU A 81 -12.19 11.29 -1.02
N ILE A 82 -12.01 11.76 0.22
CA ILE A 82 -13.07 12.41 0.99
C ILE A 82 -13.55 13.68 0.29
N TYR A 83 -12.64 14.55 -0.16
CA TYR A 83 -13.00 15.78 -0.86
C TYR A 83 -13.69 15.48 -2.19
N SER A 84 -13.22 14.51 -2.97
CA SER A 84 -13.89 14.12 -4.22
C SER A 84 -15.31 13.62 -3.98
N ILE A 85 -15.51 12.77 -2.97
CA ILE A 85 -16.83 12.27 -2.57
C ILE A 85 -17.73 13.43 -2.14
N LEU A 86 -17.26 14.29 -1.23
CA LEU A 86 -18.01 15.45 -0.74
C LEU A 86 -18.36 16.43 -1.85
N LEU A 87 -17.41 16.79 -2.72
CA LEU A 87 -17.66 17.65 -3.86
C LEU A 87 -18.72 17.04 -4.76
N PHE A 88 -18.56 15.75 -5.12
CA PHE A 88 -19.54 15.04 -5.92
C PHE A 88 -20.93 15.11 -5.27
N GLN A 89 -21.11 14.72 -4.00
CA GLN A 89 -22.42 14.80 -3.34
C GLN A 89 -23.01 16.20 -3.22
N MET A 90 -22.18 17.23 -3.05
CA MET A 90 -22.66 18.61 -2.98
C MET A 90 -23.10 19.12 -4.36
N THR A 91 -22.55 18.58 -5.45
CA THR A 91 -22.89 18.98 -6.82
C THR A 91 -23.90 18.05 -7.50
N ILE A 92 -24.11 16.81 -7.03
CA ILE A 92 -25.12 15.88 -7.56
C ILE A 92 -26.53 16.49 -7.70
N PRO A 93 -27.05 17.30 -6.76
CA PRO A 93 -28.36 17.93 -6.93
C PRO A 93 -28.47 18.80 -8.19
N LEU A 94 -27.34 19.19 -8.79
CA LEU A 94 -27.25 20.00 -9.99
C LEU A 94 -27.07 19.18 -11.29
N PHE A 95 -26.73 17.89 -11.20
CA PHE A 95 -26.24 17.10 -12.35
C PHE A 95 -27.15 15.94 -12.79
N GLU A 96 -28.39 15.86 -12.29
CA GLU A 96 -29.39 14.85 -12.70
C GLU A 96 -28.92 13.37 -12.68
N VAL A 97 -27.88 13.04 -11.90
CA VAL A 97 -27.31 11.69 -11.82
C VAL A 97 -28.29 10.72 -11.15
N LEU A 98 -28.40 9.49 -11.67
CA LEU A 98 -29.30 8.48 -11.12
C LEU A 98 -28.85 8.08 -9.68
N PRO A 99 -29.79 7.96 -8.72
CA PRO A 99 -29.44 7.57 -7.35
C PRO A 99 -28.72 6.22 -7.24
N GLU A 100 -29.01 5.29 -8.14
CA GLU A 100 -28.43 3.95 -8.19
C GLU A 100 -26.93 3.99 -8.57
N GLU A 101 -26.56 4.85 -9.51
CA GLU A 101 -25.18 5.00 -9.98
C GLU A 101 -24.31 5.67 -8.91
N ASN A 102 -24.84 6.72 -8.27
CA ASN A 102 -24.19 7.34 -7.12
C ASN A 102 -24.02 6.35 -5.96
N LEU A 103 -25.04 5.53 -5.67
CA LEU A 103 -24.94 4.49 -4.66
C LEU A 103 -23.85 3.46 -5.01
N ALA A 104 -23.75 3.04 -6.27
CA ALA A 104 -22.69 2.15 -6.73
C ALA A 104 -21.29 2.75 -6.52
N LEU A 105 -21.09 4.03 -6.87
CA LEU A 105 -19.84 4.75 -6.64
C LEU A 105 -19.45 4.80 -5.16
N VAL A 106 -20.41 5.10 -4.29
CA VAL A 106 -20.18 5.14 -2.83
C VAL A 106 -19.83 3.75 -2.30
N ILE A 107 -20.56 2.70 -2.70
CA ILE A 107 -20.30 1.32 -2.28
C ILE A 107 -18.89 0.89 -2.70
N LEU A 108 -18.50 1.11 -3.96
CA LEU A 108 -17.17 0.76 -4.46
C LEU A 108 -16.06 1.49 -3.69
N SER A 109 -16.26 2.78 -3.42
CA SER A 109 -15.33 3.60 -2.63
C SER A 109 -15.19 3.09 -1.19
N LEU A 110 -16.30 2.71 -0.55
CA LEU A 110 -16.30 2.15 0.81
C LEU A 110 -15.63 0.77 0.88
N ILE A 111 -15.85 -0.10 -0.11
CA ILE A 111 -15.19 -1.40 -0.21
C ILE A 111 -13.67 -1.20 -0.36
N SER A 112 -13.24 -0.29 -1.24
CA SER A 112 -11.82 0.03 -1.41
C SER A 112 -11.19 0.53 -0.11
N LEU A 113 -11.83 1.48 0.57
CA LEU A 113 -11.39 2.00 1.86
C LEU A 113 -11.27 0.90 2.92
N PHE A 114 -12.26 0.01 3.00
CA PHE A 114 -12.24 -1.12 3.93
C PHE A 114 -11.08 -2.08 3.65
N CYS A 115 -10.80 -2.36 2.38
CA CYS A 115 -9.66 -3.16 1.95
C CYS A 115 -8.33 -2.52 2.33
N PHE A 116 -8.14 -1.22 2.09
CA PHE A 116 -6.93 -0.50 2.51
C PHE A 116 -6.80 -0.40 4.03
N TYR A 117 -7.90 -0.20 4.75
CA TYR A 117 -7.93 -0.26 6.21
C TYR A 117 -7.45 -1.62 6.73
N LYS A 118 -8.00 -2.73 6.19
CA LYS A 118 -7.53 -4.08 6.53
C LYS A 118 -6.07 -4.30 6.16
N THR A 119 -5.64 -3.75 5.02
CA THR A 119 -4.24 -3.83 4.56
C THR A 119 -3.29 -3.22 5.58
N HIS A 120 -3.58 -1.98 6.01
CA HIS A 120 -2.78 -1.28 7.02
C HIS A 120 -2.85 -1.99 8.39
N ARG A 121 -4.05 -2.38 8.82
CA ARG A 121 -4.26 -3.04 10.13
C ARG A 121 -3.50 -4.35 10.27
N ARG A 122 -3.33 -5.09 9.18
CA ARG A 122 -2.63 -6.38 9.17
C ARG A 122 -1.14 -6.28 8.90
N ALA A 123 -0.63 -5.12 8.47
CA ALA A 123 0.78 -4.96 8.12
C ALA A 123 1.75 -5.38 9.23
N SER A 124 1.40 -5.14 10.51
CA SER A 124 2.25 -5.54 11.64
C SER A 124 2.39 -7.05 11.81
N LEU A 125 1.43 -7.85 11.34
CA LEU A 125 1.49 -9.31 11.40
C LEU A 125 2.55 -9.89 10.45
N ASN A 126 3.03 -9.09 9.49
CA ASN A 126 4.13 -9.50 8.61
C ASN A 126 5.50 -9.40 9.28
N ASN A 127 5.62 -8.74 10.44
CA ASN A 127 6.90 -8.55 11.11
C ASN A 127 7.41 -9.89 11.67
N VAL A 128 8.63 -10.27 11.29
CA VAL A 128 9.30 -11.43 11.87
C VAL A 128 9.74 -11.09 13.30
N VAL A 129 9.03 -11.63 14.28
CA VAL A 129 9.46 -11.70 15.67
C VAL A 129 10.41 -12.88 15.81
N GLN A 130 11.52 -12.70 16.52
CA GLN A 130 12.45 -13.80 16.78
C GLN A 130 11.77 -14.82 17.69
N SER A 131 11.69 -16.09 17.27
CA SER A 131 11.39 -17.16 18.21
C SER A 131 12.60 -17.30 19.13
N VAL A 132 12.43 -17.00 20.41
CA VAL A 132 13.37 -17.44 21.45
C VAL A 132 13.19 -18.95 21.56
N GLY A 133 13.86 -19.70 20.70
CA GLY A 133 13.84 -21.16 20.65
C GLY A 133 15.24 -21.64 20.27
N ASN A 134 15.95 -22.15 21.29
CA ASN A 134 17.27 -22.80 21.32
C ASN A 134 18.39 -22.24 20.42
N GLN A 135 19.32 -21.55 21.06
CA GLN A 135 20.66 -21.20 20.55
C GLN A 135 21.58 -22.42 20.30
N ASN A 136 21.07 -23.65 20.30
CA ASN A 136 21.91 -24.85 20.29
C ASN A 136 22.21 -25.39 18.88
N ASP A 137 21.50 -24.95 17.85
CA ASP A 137 21.65 -25.54 16.50
C ASP A 137 22.70 -24.82 15.62
N MET A 138 23.41 -23.84 16.18
CA MET A 138 24.48 -23.07 15.49
C MET A 138 25.89 -23.38 16.02
N ALA A 139 26.05 -24.39 16.87
CA ALA A 139 27.38 -24.89 17.27
C ALA A 139 27.89 -25.98 16.31
N ASP A 140 26.99 -26.69 15.63
CA ASP A 140 27.30 -27.94 14.92
C ASP A 140 27.88 -27.77 13.50
N ILE A 141 27.85 -26.55 12.95
CA ILE A 141 28.38 -26.29 11.59
C ILE A 141 29.85 -25.82 11.64
N THR A 142 30.33 -25.36 12.78
CA THR A 142 31.71 -24.84 12.93
C THR A 142 32.75 -25.89 13.33
N GLU A 143 32.35 -27.02 13.92
CA GLU A 143 33.32 -28.06 14.35
C GLU A 143 33.72 -29.04 13.22
N ALA A 144 32.96 -29.12 12.13
CA ALA A 144 33.27 -30.00 11.01
C ALA A 144 34.40 -29.51 10.07
N SER A 145 35.08 -28.40 10.40
CA SER A 145 36.09 -27.78 9.51
C SER A 145 37.50 -27.67 10.10
N LEU A 146 37.77 -28.23 11.29
CA LEU A 146 39.06 -28.03 11.99
C LEU A 146 39.83 -29.29 12.40
N THR A 147 39.52 -30.47 11.86
CA THR A 147 40.36 -31.66 12.10
C THR A 147 40.66 -32.44 10.83
N GLU A 148 41.54 -31.88 10.00
CA GLU A 148 42.38 -32.67 9.09
C GLU A 148 43.83 -32.20 9.24
N GLU A 149 44.53 -32.71 10.25
CA GLU A 149 45.97 -32.89 10.18
C GLU A 149 46.33 -34.32 10.62
N ASN A 150 47.10 -34.98 9.75
CA ASN A 150 47.84 -36.23 9.94
C ASN A 150 47.13 -37.55 9.57
N ALA A 151 47.18 -37.86 8.27
CA ALA A 151 47.15 -39.22 7.76
C ALA A 151 48.58 -39.78 7.63
N THR A 152 48.88 -40.84 8.38
CA THR A 152 49.93 -41.82 8.03
C THR A 152 49.33 -43.22 8.10
N ASP A 153 49.47 -43.90 6.95
CA ASP A 153 49.55 -45.34 6.72
C ASP A 153 48.41 -46.31 7.11
N GLN A 154 47.83 -46.86 6.03
CA GLN A 154 47.61 -48.29 5.78
C GLN A 154 46.74 -49.09 6.75
N THR A 155 45.55 -49.48 6.27
CA THR A 155 45.23 -50.90 6.03
C THR A 155 43.98 -51.03 5.18
N ALA A 156 44.15 -51.77 4.07
CA ALA A 156 43.10 -52.18 3.17
C ALA A 156 42.36 -53.44 3.70
N LEU A 157 41.22 -53.74 3.07
CA LEU A 157 40.46 -55.01 3.04
C LEU A 157 39.43 -55.25 4.17
N LEU A 158 38.12 -55.20 3.84
CA LEU A 158 37.25 -56.37 3.60
C LEU A 158 35.74 -56.00 3.63
N ILE A 159 35.17 -55.99 2.43
CA ILE A 159 33.89 -56.56 1.95
C ILE A 159 32.81 -57.04 2.97
N GLU A 160 31.59 -56.51 2.72
CA GLU A 160 30.21 -57.05 2.77
C GLU A 160 29.39 -57.28 4.07
N ASP A 161 28.10 -56.98 3.86
CA ASP A 161 26.86 -57.43 4.50
C ASP A 161 26.47 -56.89 5.89
N ASN A 162 25.47 -55.99 5.91
CA ASN A 162 24.13 -56.37 6.38
C ASN A 162 23.06 -55.34 5.93
N LEU A 163 22.06 -55.87 5.23
CA LEU A 163 20.77 -55.27 4.93
C LEU A 163 19.99 -55.02 6.23
N GLU A 164 19.56 -53.79 6.49
CA GLU A 164 18.21 -53.55 7.05
C GLU A 164 17.59 -52.32 6.41
N GLU A 165 16.62 -52.62 5.54
CA GLU A 165 15.63 -51.73 4.98
C GLU A 165 14.84 -51.05 6.11
N SER A 166 15.02 -49.74 6.30
CA SER A 166 14.08 -48.92 7.07
C SER A 166 13.64 -47.70 6.26
N GLN A 167 12.52 -47.92 5.59
CA GLN A 167 11.46 -46.97 5.21
C GLN A 167 11.67 -45.50 5.61
N SER A 168 11.82 -44.63 4.60
CA SER A 168 11.28 -43.27 4.66
C SER A 168 9.75 -43.34 4.62
N PRO A 169 9.00 -42.47 5.31
CA PRO A 169 8.65 -41.22 4.63
C PRO A 169 8.41 -39.97 5.53
N GLU A 170 8.50 -38.81 4.89
CA GLU A 170 7.73 -37.58 5.15
C GLU A 170 8.23 -36.53 6.19
N ASP A 171 8.62 -35.38 5.63
CA ASP A 171 8.44 -34.01 6.15
C ASP A 171 9.21 -33.53 7.39
N VAL A 172 10.54 -33.65 7.36
CA VAL A 172 11.35 -32.54 7.89
C VAL A 172 11.44 -31.49 6.79
N SER A 173 10.39 -30.68 6.65
CA SER A 173 10.52 -29.42 5.92
C SER A 173 11.65 -28.65 6.58
N SER A 174 12.83 -28.70 5.97
CA SER A 174 13.92 -27.82 6.30
C SER A 174 13.34 -26.41 6.25
N ASN A 175 13.15 -25.81 7.43
CA ASN A 175 12.90 -24.39 7.53
C ASN A 175 14.18 -23.71 7.04
N LEU A 176 14.38 -23.66 5.73
CA LEU A 176 15.47 -22.98 5.07
C LEU A 176 15.36 -21.54 5.58
N SER A 177 16.26 -21.17 6.48
CA SER A 177 16.26 -19.86 7.11
C SER A 177 17.43 -19.10 6.53
N ASN A 178 17.16 -17.86 6.10
CA ASN A 178 18.19 -16.94 5.65
C ASN A 178 18.60 -16.05 6.82
N ILE A 179 19.80 -15.49 6.79
CA ILE A 179 20.23 -14.51 7.81
C ILE A 179 20.02 -13.11 7.24
N CYS A 180 19.30 -12.25 7.98
CA CYS A 180 19.20 -10.84 7.62
C CYS A 180 20.52 -10.11 7.96
N SER A 181 21.20 -9.53 6.98
CA SER A 181 22.45 -8.78 7.20
C SER A 181 22.31 -7.56 8.12
N THR A 182 21.15 -6.88 8.08
CA THR A 182 20.89 -5.67 8.88
C THR A 182 20.52 -6.02 10.32
N CYS A 183 19.63 -7.00 10.51
CA CYS A 183 19.15 -7.40 11.84
C CYS A 183 20.01 -8.48 12.51
N ARG A 184 20.92 -9.12 11.76
CA ARG A 184 21.76 -10.26 12.18
C ARG A 184 20.98 -11.37 12.88
N LYS A 185 19.84 -11.75 12.29
CA LYS A 185 18.96 -12.82 12.81
C LYS A 185 18.50 -13.75 11.70
N CYS A 186 18.25 -15.01 12.06
CA CYS A 186 17.62 -15.97 11.18
C CYS A 186 16.19 -15.53 10.87
N VAL A 187 15.84 -15.57 9.60
CA VAL A 187 14.54 -15.21 9.06
C VAL A 187 14.06 -16.32 8.11
N PRO A 188 12.75 -16.57 8.01
CA PRO A 188 12.22 -17.51 7.03
C PRO A 188 12.59 -17.14 5.59
N LEU A 189 12.51 -18.11 4.68
CA LEU A 189 12.58 -17.85 3.24
C LEU A 189 11.62 -16.74 2.80
N ARG A 190 12.04 -15.98 1.77
CA ARG A 190 11.29 -14.85 1.18
C ARG A 190 11.03 -13.69 2.15
N THR A 191 11.74 -13.61 3.27
CA THR A 191 11.76 -12.41 4.11
C THR A 191 12.80 -11.40 3.60
N ALA A 192 12.44 -10.11 3.62
CA ALA A 192 13.38 -9.02 3.36
C ALA A 192 13.31 -7.95 4.46
N HIS A 193 14.41 -7.23 4.67
CA HIS A 193 14.47 -6.11 5.60
C HIS A 193 13.94 -4.84 4.93
N CYS A 194 12.93 -4.21 5.53
CA CYS A 194 12.46 -2.89 5.12
C CYS A 194 13.18 -1.81 5.93
N SER A 195 14.01 -0.99 5.28
CA SER A 195 14.75 0.12 5.90
C SER A 195 13.82 1.19 6.52
N VAL A 196 12.64 1.41 5.91
CA VAL A 196 11.65 2.40 6.38
C VAL A 196 10.97 1.95 7.68
N CYS A 197 10.55 0.68 7.74
CA CYS A 197 9.92 0.10 8.93
C CYS A 197 10.94 -0.41 9.96
N ARG A 198 12.22 -0.54 9.56
CA ARG A 198 13.30 -1.13 10.36
C ARG A 198 12.96 -2.52 10.89
N ALA A 199 12.31 -3.31 10.04
CA ALA A 199 11.79 -4.63 10.40
C ALA A 199 11.98 -5.61 9.23
N CYS A 200 12.16 -6.88 9.58
CA CYS A 200 12.13 -7.99 8.62
C CYS A 200 10.67 -8.37 8.35
N ILE A 201 10.25 -8.36 7.09
CA ILE A 201 8.85 -8.56 6.68
C ILE A 201 8.74 -9.89 5.93
N ARG A 202 7.80 -10.75 6.35
CA ARG A 202 7.50 -12.04 5.70
C ARG A 202 6.90 -11.83 4.31
N ARG A 203 7.44 -12.54 3.31
CA ARG A 203 7.08 -12.39 1.88
C ARG A 203 6.98 -10.90 1.52
N HIS A 204 8.03 -10.16 1.84
CA HIS A 204 8.07 -8.72 1.62
C HIS A 204 7.94 -8.42 0.13
N ASP A 205 6.86 -7.72 -0.23
CA ASP A 205 6.68 -7.20 -1.57
C ASP A 205 7.32 -5.80 -1.64
N HIS A 206 6.70 -4.81 -0.99
CA HIS A 206 7.23 -3.46 -0.94
C HIS A 206 6.75 -2.68 0.30
N HIS A 207 7.39 -1.55 0.58
CA HIS A 207 6.87 -0.54 1.49
C HIS A 207 6.01 0.46 0.72
N SER A 208 4.70 0.48 0.97
CA SER A 208 3.80 1.43 0.35
C SER A 208 3.83 2.76 1.11
N TYR A 209 4.41 3.80 0.49
CA TYR A 209 4.39 5.16 1.06
C TYR A 209 2.98 5.74 1.12
N TRP A 210 2.13 5.39 0.16
CA TRP A 210 0.72 5.79 0.09
C TRP A 210 -0.13 5.18 1.20
N LEU A 211 0.18 3.96 1.63
CA LEU A 211 -0.50 3.32 2.77
C LEU A 211 0.29 3.41 4.07
N ASN A 212 1.49 4.01 4.05
CA ASN A 212 2.44 4.10 5.16
C ASN A 212 2.64 2.76 5.91
N CYS A 213 2.69 1.65 5.17
CA CYS A 213 2.87 0.31 5.71
C CYS A 213 3.51 -0.65 4.70
N CYS A 214 4.09 -1.75 5.19
CA CYS A 214 4.63 -2.80 4.32
C CYS A 214 3.54 -3.74 3.83
N ILE A 215 3.61 -4.07 2.54
CA ILE A 215 2.81 -5.11 1.91
C ILE A 215 3.60 -6.42 1.95
N GLY A 216 2.93 -7.48 2.40
CA GLY A 216 3.51 -8.80 2.54
C GLY A 216 2.43 -9.86 2.78
N GLU A 217 2.84 -11.01 3.31
CA GLU A 217 2.03 -12.23 3.36
C GLU A 217 0.59 -12.05 3.88
N SER A 218 0.42 -11.40 5.03
CA SER A 218 -0.87 -11.34 5.73
C SER A 218 -1.84 -10.30 5.17
N ASN A 219 -1.36 -9.35 4.37
CA ASN A 219 -2.14 -8.21 3.87
C ASN A 219 -2.19 -8.06 2.35
N HIS A 220 -1.37 -8.78 1.58
CA HIS A 220 -1.28 -8.68 0.11
C HIS A 220 -2.65 -8.81 -0.59
N ARG A 221 -3.50 -9.77 -0.21
CA ARG A 221 -4.83 -9.94 -0.83
C ARG A 221 -5.75 -8.71 -0.66
N TYR A 222 -5.67 -8.04 0.49
CA TYR A 222 -6.49 -6.86 0.74
C TYR A 222 -5.97 -5.66 -0.02
N TYR A 223 -4.65 -5.57 -0.20
CA TYR A 223 -4.02 -4.54 -1.02
C TYR A 223 -4.50 -4.62 -2.47
N ILE A 224 -4.42 -5.81 -3.08
CA ILE A 224 -4.86 -6.03 -4.47
C ILE A 224 -6.37 -5.78 -4.62
N ALA A 225 -7.20 -6.30 -3.70
CA ALA A 225 -8.63 -6.03 -3.73
C ALA A 225 -8.93 -4.52 -3.60
N GLY A 226 -8.24 -3.82 -2.71
CA GLY A 226 -8.40 -2.37 -2.53
C GLY A 226 -8.07 -1.58 -3.78
N LEU A 227 -6.98 -1.94 -4.48
CA LEU A 227 -6.61 -1.35 -5.77
C LEU A 227 -7.67 -1.61 -6.86
N PHE A 228 -8.18 -2.83 -6.95
CA PHE A 228 -9.20 -3.19 -7.93
C PHE A 228 -10.50 -2.38 -7.74
N PHE A 229 -11.01 -2.30 -6.51
CA PHE A 229 -12.21 -1.52 -6.23
C PHE A 229 -11.97 -0.01 -6.34
N ALA A 230 -10.77 0.49 -6.00
CA ALA A 230 -10.40 1.88 -6.23
C ALA A 230 -10.41 2.23 -7.72
N PHE A 231 -9.84 1.36 -8.55
CA PHE A 231 -9.81 1.53 -9.99
C PHE A 231 -11.23 1.59 -10.58
N LEU A 232 -12.10 0.66 -10.18
CA LEU A 232 -13.50 0.66 -10.63
C LEU A 232 -14.27 1.90 -10.15
N ALA A 233 -14.05 2.34 -8.91
CA ALA A 233 -14.64 3.58 -8.39
C ALA A 233 -14.16 4.81 -9.16
N LEU A 234 -12.87 4.88 -9.53
CA LEU A 234 -12.31 5.98 -10.33
C LEU A 234 -12.87 5.98 -11.75
N LEU A 235 -13.01 4.81 -12.39
CA LEU A 235 -13.63 4.71 -13.71
C LEU A 235 -15.09 5.18 -13.68
N LEU A 236 -15.89 4.65 -12.76
CA LEU A 236 -17.28 5.06 -12.61
C LEU A 236 -17.41 6.54 -12.25
N GLY A 237 -16.58 7.04 -11.34
CA GLY A 237 -16.59 8.46 -10.96
C GLY A 237 -16.23 9.39 -12.13
N ALA A 238 -15.25 9.01 -12.95
CA ALA A 238 -14.89 9.77 -14.14
C ALA A 238 -16.01 9.77 -15.19
N ASP A 239 -16.61 8.61 -15.43
CA ASP A 239 -17.75 8.46 -16.34
C ASP A 239 -18.94 9.31 -15.91
N LEU A 240 -19.39 9.18 -14.66
CA LEU A 240 -20.50 9.98 -14.10
C LEU A 240 -20.21 11.49 -14.13
N THR A 241 -18.96 11.89 -13.95
CA THR A 241 -18.58 13.31 -14.06
C THR A 241 -18.67 13.80 -15.51
N LEU A 242 -18.25 12.97 -16.47
CA LEU A 242 -18.29 13.35 -17.88
C LEU A 242 -19.72 13.33 -18.44
N THR A 243 -20.55 12.34 -18.08
CA THR A 243 -21.95 12.27 -18.52
C THR A 243 -22.84 13.32 -17.84
N ALA A 244 -22.43 13.84 -16.68
CA ALA A 244 -23.06 14.99 -16.03
C ALA A 244 -22.78 16.32 -16.75
N ILE A 245 -21.70 16.40 -17.52
CA ILE A 245 -21.22 17.64 -18.14
C ILE A 245 -21.45 17.61 -19.66
N CYS A 246 -21.25 16.47 -20.29
CA CYS A 246 -21.37 16.24 -21.72
C CYS A 246 -22.69 15.53 -22.04
N HIS A 247 -23.20 15.71 -23.25
CA HIS A 247 -24.39 15.01 -23.72
C HIS A 247 -24.10 13.50 -23.76
N PRO A 248 -24.85 12.66 -23.02
CA PRO A 248 -24.57 11.24 -22.96
C PRO A 248 -25.23 10.49 -24.13
N PHE A 249 -24.62 9.38 -24.55
CA PHE A 249 -25.23 8.39 -25.44
C PHE A 249 -25.30 7.02 -24.76
N LEU A 250 -26.31 6.22 -25.11
CA LEU A 250 -26.45 4.87 -24.58
C LEU A 250 -25.47 3.93 -25.28
N LEU A 251 -24.46 3.43 -24.56
CA LEU A 251 -23.51 2.45 -25.08
C LEU A 251 -24.08 1.03 -25.02
N ALA A 252 -24.59 0.63 -23.84
CA ALA A 252 -25.01 -0.75 -23.60
C ALA A 252 -26.08 -0.84 -22.52
N TYR A 253 -26.85 -1.93 -22.55
CA TYR A 253 -27.77 -2.32 -21.49
C TYR A 253 -27.29 -3.63 -20.87
N ILE A 254 -26.71 -3.57 -19.67
CA ILE A 254 -26.14 -4.74 -18.98
C ILE A 254 -26.91 -4.97 -17.68
N LEU A 255 -27.54 -6.14 -17.54
CA LEU A 255 -28.25 -6.57 -16.33
C LEU A 255 -29.33 -5.58 -15.84
N GLY A 256 -29.98 -4.86 -16.75
CA GLY A 256 -30.98 -3.85 -16.38
C GLY A 256 -30.44 -2.43 -16.26
N LEU A 257 -29.12 -2.25 -16.27
CA LEU A 257 -28.44 -0.97 -16.12
C LEU A 257 -28.12 -0.37 -17.50
N GLN A 258 -28.50 0.89 -17.70
CA GLN A 258 -28.07 1.69 -18.86
C GLN A 258 -26.65 2.18 -18.61
N ILE A 259 -25.72 1.83 -19.50
CA ILE A 259 -24.37 2.38 -19.50
C ILE A 259 -24.36 3.53 -20.50
N LEU A 260 -24.25 4.73 -19.97
CA LEU A 260 -24.12 5.96 -20.73
C LEU A 260 -22.64 6.29 -20.89
N LEU A 261 -22.25 6.86 -22.02
CA LEU A 261 -20.92 7.43 -22.23
C LEU A 261 -21.06 8.87 -22.73
N PRO A 262 -20.08 9.75 -22.47
CA PRO A 262 -20.08 11.10 -23.01
C PRO A 262 -19.89 11.08 -24.53
N ASP A 263 -20.75 11.79 -25.28
CA ASP A 263 -20.67 11.96 -26.74
C ASP A 263 -20.14 13.34 -27.12
N ASP A 264 -20.82 14.39 -26.66
CA ASP A 264 -20.54 15.79 -27.04
C ASP A 264 -20.42 16.70 -25.82
N CYS A 265 -19.32 17.45 -25.74
CA CYS A 265 -19.03 18.38 -24.67
C CYS A 265 -18.94 19.84 -25.17
N SER A 266 -19.40 20.14 -26.39
CA SER A 266 -19.26 21.48 -26.98
C SER A 266 -20.01 22.55 -26.19
N GLU A 267 -21.19 22.24 -25.67
CA GLU A 267 -22.08 23.18 -24.97
C GLU A 267 -21.60 23.54 -23.55
N VAL A 268 -20.59 22.85 -23.02
CA VAL A 268 -20.08 23.03 -21.65
C VAL A 268 -19.60 24.45 -21.40
N PHE A 269 -19.06 25.11 -22.42
CA PHE A 269 -18.51 26.46 -22.33
C PHE A 269 -19.51 27.54 -22.76
N ASP A 270 -20.55 27.17 -23.51
CA ASP A 270 -21.56 28.12 -24.01
C ASP A 270 -22.45 28.69 -22.88
N ILE A 271 -22.46 28.05 -21.71
CA ILE A 271 -23.19 28.52 -20.52
C ILE A 271 -22.48 29.71 -19.84
N TYR A 272 -21.21 29.97 -20.19
CA TYR A 272 -20.37 30.99 -19.53
C TYR A 272 -19.99 32.18 -20.43
N GLU A 273 -20.45 32.22 -21.68
CA GLU A 273 -20.35 33.38 -22.58
C GLU A 273 -21.57 34.31 -22.47
#